data_AF-A0A357KVZ6-F1
#
_entry.id   AF-A0A357KVZ6-F1
#
_cell.length_a   1.000
_cell.length_b   1.000
_cell.length_c   1.000
_cell.angle_alpha   90.00
_cell.angle_beta   90.00
_cell.angle_gamma   90.00
#
_symmetry.space_group_name_H-M   'P 1'
#
loop_
_entity.id
_entity.type
_entity.pdbx_description
1 polymer ?
#
loop_
_entity_poly.entity_id
_entity_poly.type
_entity_poly.pdbx_seq_one_letter_code
_entity_poly.pdbx_strand_id
1 'polypeptide(L)'
;MPWYLLGYAVLVPTGILGFYICSWLWIGFDAPFWLTAVRLAAVFAVADCVRLIVEPIPLLFIPWLISLGVYIGMLAKLLDIEWQEAAVVALVTTGVRIAIGIGLAILISAVTN
;
A
#
# COMPACT_ATOMS: atom_id res chain seq x y z
N MET A 1 -4.39 12.68 -16.75
CA MET A 1 -3.80 11.35 -17.07
C MET A 1 -2.31 11.24 -16.68
N PRO A 2 -1.38 12.18 -16.98
CA PRO A 2 0.03 12.03 -16.54
C PRO A 2 0.23 12.17 -15.01
N TRP A 3 -0.67 12.87 -14.33
CA TRP A 3 -0.62 13.04 -12.87
C TRP A 3 -0.81 11.72 -12.10
N TYR A 4 -1.48 10.72 -12.68
CA TYR A 4 -1.74 9.44 -12.02
C TYR A 4 -0.45 8.61 -11.91
N LEU A 5 0.38 8.64 -12.97
CA LEU A 5 1.67 7.97 -13.00
C LEU A 5 2.68 8.63 -12.05
N LEU A 6 2.68 9.95 -11.94
CA LEU A 6 3.50 10.68 -10.96
C LEU A 6 3.07 10.40 -9.52
N GLY A 7 1.76 10.37 -9.26
CA GLY A 7 1.23 9.97 -7.95
C GLY A 7 1.64 8.55 -7.58
N TYR A 8 1.54 7.61 -8.54
CA TYR A 8 1.94 6.22 -8.34
C TYR A 8 3.45 6.07 -8.09
N ALA A 9 4.28 6.79 -8.86
CA ALA A 9 5.73 6.81 -8.72
C ALA A 9 6.22 7.35 -7.36
N VAL A 10 5.43 8.19 -6.70
CA VAL A 10 5.72 8.67 -5.33
C VAL A 10 5.13 7.74 -4.28
N LEU A 11 3.88 7.28 -4.47
CA LEU A 11 3.17 6.42 -3.53
C LEU A 11 3.86 5.08 -3.27
N VAL A 12 4.40 4.46 -4.32
CA VAL A 12 5.09 3.16 -4.22
C VAL A 12 6.34 3.23 -3.33
N PRO A 13 7.35 4.10 -3.59
CA PRO A 13 8.54 4.17 -2.73
C PRO A 13 8.21 4.65 -1.32
N THR A 14 7.20 5.49 -1.11
CA THR A 14 6.78 5.86 0.25
C THR A 14 6.07 4.73 1.00
N GLY A 15 5.28 3.90 0.30
CA GLY A 15 4.69 2.69 0.89
C GLY A 15 5.76 1.68 1.25
N ILE A 16 6.80 1.54 0.41
CA ILE A 16 7.98 0.71 0.68
C ILE A 16 8.76 1.26 1.88
N LEU A 17 9.00 2.57 1.96
CA LEU A 17 9.66 3.19 3.12
C LEU A 17 8.86 3.00 4.41
N GLY A 18 7.54 3.17 4.38
CA GLY A 18 6.67 2.93 5.53
C GLY A 18 6.76 1.48 6.02
N PHE A 19 6.77 0.52 5.09
CA PHE A 19 7.00 -0.88 5.39
C PHE A 19 8.38 -1.10 6.03
N TYR A 20 9.43 -0.52 5.46
CA TYR A 20 10.78 -0.64 5.98
C TYR A 20 10.95 -0.09 7.39
N ILE A 21 10.34 1.06 7.67
CA ILE A 21 10.35 1.67 9.00
C ILE A 21 9.62 0.76 10.00
N CYS A 22 8.45 0.22 9.63
CA CYS A 22 7.72 -0.75 10.45
C CYS A 22 8.52 -2.03 10.70
N SER A 23 9.13 -2.60 9.66
CA SER A 23 9.91 -3.83 9.77
C SER A 23 11.22 -3.63 10.54
N TRP A 24 11.83 -2.44 10.48
CA TRP A 24 13.00 -2.10 11.30
C TRP A 24 12.63 -1.93 12.78
N LEU A 25 11.48 -1.32 13.08
CA LEU A 25 11.06 -1.05 14.46
C LEU A 25 10.45 -2.25 15.17
N TRP A 26 9.84 -3.20 14.43
CA TRP A 26 8.96 -4.19 15.05
C TRP A 26 9.19 -5.65 14.65
N ILE A 27 9.49 -5.96 13.39
CA ILE A 27 9.37 -7.34 12.84
C ILE A 27 10.74 -8.02 12.63
N GLY A 28 11.80 -7.23 12.42
CA GLY A 28 13.09 -7.78 11.98
C GLY A 28 13.06 -8.21 10.51
N PHE A 29 14.19 -8.06 9.81
CA PHE A 29 14.29 -8.46 8.40
C PHE A 29 15.01 -9.80 8.29
N ASP A 30 14.26 -10.83 7.90
CA ASP A 30 14.83 -12.16 7.61
C ASP A 30 15.15 -12.34 6.09
N ALA A 31 14.75 -11.37 5.26
CA ALA A 31 14.92 -11.42 3.80
C ALA A 31 15.72 -10.21 3.25
N PRO A 32 16.49 -10.40 2.15
CA PRO A 32 17.29 -9.33 1.55
C PRO A 32 16.41 -8.18 1.02
N PHE A 33 16.81 -6.95 1.35
CA PHE A 33 16.06 -5.71 1.12
C PHE A 33 15.48 -5.56 -0.31
N TRP A 34 16.25 -5.90 -1.33
CA TRP A 34 15.78 -5.75 -2.72
C TRP A 34 14.60 -6.68 -3.04
N LEU A 35 14.61 -7.87 -2.47
CA LEU A 35 13.59 -8.88 -2.72
C LEU A 35 12.27 -8.51 -2.04
N THR A 36 12.34 -7.94 -0.83
CA THR A 36 11.18 -7.45 -0.09
C THR A 36 10.56 -6.23 -0.76
N ALA A 37 11.36 -5.30 -1.29
CA ALA A 37 10.84 -4.16 -2.04
C ALA A 37 10.06 -4.59 -3.30
N VAL A 38 10.58 -5.55 -4.06
CA VAL A 38 9.89 -6.10 -5.25
C VAL A 38 8.61 -6.84 -4.87
N ARG A 39 8.64 -7.63 -3.79
CA ARG A 39 7.44 -8.33 -3.28
C ARG A 39 6.36 -7.33 -2.86
N LEU A 40 6.72 -6.26 -2.14
CA LEU A 40 5.77 -5.20 -1.76
C LEU A 40 5.20 -4.47 -2.98
N ALA A 41 6.03 -4.14 -3.95
CA ALA A 41 5.56 -3.51 -5.18
C ALA A 41 4.54 -4.40 -5.91
N ALA A 42 4.78 -5.72 -5.95
CA ALA A 42 3.83 -6.68 -6.49
C ALA A 42 2.53 -6.75 -5.67
N VAL A 43 2.60 -6.76 -4.34
CA VAL A 43 1.40 -6.74 -3.48
C VAL A 43 0.58 -5.47 -3.71
N PHE A 44 1.23 -4.31 -3.79
CA PHE A 44 0.56 -3.05 -4.09
C PHE A 44 -0.10 -3.05 -5.45
N ALA A 45 0.59 -3.51 -6.49
CA ALA A 45 0.03 -3.59 -7.84
C ALA A 45 -1.22 -4.50 -7.88
N VAL A 46 -1.17 -5.65 -7.22
CA VAL A 46 -2.31 -6.56 -7.16
C VAL A 46 -3.46 -5.98 -6.34
N ALA A 47 -3.19 -5.36 -5.19
CA ALA A 47 -4.22 -4.75 -4.36
C ALA A 47 -4.92 -3.57 -5.06
N ASP A 48 -4.17 -2.77 -5.85
CA ASP A 48 -4.72 -1.69 -6.66
C ASP A 48 -5.56 -2.25 -7.83
N CYS A 49 -5.09 -3.30 -8.52
CA CYS A 49 -5.89 -3.99 -9.55
C CYS A 49 -7.20 -4.57 -8.98
N VAL A 50 -7.14 -5.21 -7.81
CA VAL A 50 -8.33 -5.73 -7.14
C VAL A 50 -9.27 -4.59 -6.78
N ARG A 51 -8.76 -3.46 -6.30
CA ARG A 51 -9.59 -2.30 -6.00
C ARG A 51 -10.31 -1.78 -7.24
N LEU A 52 -9.64 -1.70 -8.39
CA LEU A 52 -10.24 -1.28 -9.67
C LEU A 52 -11.32 -2.27 -10.15
N ILE A 53 -11.13 -3.57 -9.94
CA ILE A 53 -12.11 -4.60 -10.31
C ILE A 53 -13.35 -4.54 -9.39
N VAL A 54 -13.17 -4.14 -8.13
CA VAL A 54 -14.23 -4.15 -7.11
C VAL A 54 -14.93 -2.78 -6.98
N GLU A 55 -14.34 -1.71 -7.52
CA GLU A 55 -14.92 -0.36 -7.62
C GLU A 55 -16.34 -0.27 -8.24
N PRO A 56 -16.75 -1.07 -9.26
CA PRO A 56 -18.11 -0.99 -9.78
C PRO A 56 -19.20 -1.49 -8.81
N ILE A 57 -18.83 -2.07 -7.66
CA ILE A 57 -19.79 -2.46 -6.63
C ILE A 57 -20.19 -1.19 -5.84
N PRO A 58 -21.46 -0.74 -5.87
CA PRO A 58 -21.90 0.53 -5.28
C PRO A 58 -21.99 0.53 -3.73
N LEU A 59 -21.24 -0.34 -3.06
CA LEU A 59 -21.22 -0.46 -1.60
C LEU A 59 -19.93 0.17 -1.08
N LEU A 60 -20.02 1.29 -0.37
CA LEU A 60 -18.88 2.12 0.06
C LEU A 60 -17.77 1.38 0.83
N PHE A 61 -18.11 0.36 1.63
CA PHE A 61 -17.17 -0.30 2.54
C PHE A 61 -16.61 -1.64 2.02
N ILE A 62 -17.32 -2.31 1.11
CA ILE A 62 -16.96 -3.66 0.66
C ILE A 62 -15.68 -3.67 -0.21
N PRO A 63 -15.49 -2.75 -1.19
CA PRO A 63 -14.28 -2.68 -1.98
C PRO A 63 -13.03 -2.42 -1.14
N TRP A 64 -13.19 -1.57 -0.12
CA TRP A 64 -12.10 -1.26 0.81
C TRP A 64 -11.72 -2.48 1.64
N LEU A 65 -12.70 -3.19 2.21
CA LEU A 65 -12.44 -4.36 3.05
C LEU A 65 -11.84 -5.53 2.25
N ILE A 66 -12.31 -5.76 1.02
CA ILE A 66 -11.80 -6.81 0.14
C ILE A 66 -10.36 -6.50 -0.29
N SER A 67 -10.09 -5.27 -0.72
CA SER A 67 -8.74 -4.85 -1.11
C SER A 67 -7.75 -4.97 0.06
N LEU A 68 -8.18 -4.58 1.27
CA LEU A 68 -7.36 -4.68 2.48
C LEU A 68 -7.12 -6.14 2.90
N GLY A 69 -8.14 -7.00 2.80
CA GLY A 69 -8.01 -8.44 3.06
C GLY A 69 -7.06 -9.14 2.07
N VAL A 70 -7.14 -8.80 0.78
CA VAL A 70 -6.20 -9.31 -0.23
C VAL A 70 -4.78 -8.81 0.04
N TYR A 71 -4.64 -7.53 0.42
CA TYR A 71 -3.35 -6.94 0.75
C TYR A 71 -2.69 -7.66 1.94
N ILE A 72 -3.43 -7.87 3.05
CA ILE A 72 -2.94 -8.63 4.22
C ILE A 72 -2.58 -10.07 3.84
N GLY A 73 -3.47 -10.77 3.13
CA GLY A 73 -3.26 -12.18 2.78
C GLY A 73 -2.05 -12.38 1.87
N MET A 74 -1.83 -11.46 0.93
CA MET A 74 -0.63 -11.47 0.10
C MET A 74 0.63 -11.10 0.88
N LEU A 75 0.56 -10.12 1.79
CA LEU A 75 1.67 -9.77 2.68
C LEU A 75 2.09 -11.00 3.50
N ALA A 76 1.15 -11.65 4.17
CA ALA A 76 1.41 -12.83 5.01
C ALA A 76 2.08 -13.95 4.19
N LYS A 77 1.55 -14.26 2.99
CA LYS A 77 2.12 -15.32 2.14
C LYS A 77 3.47 -14.98 1.51
N LEU A 78 3.70 -13.73 1.12
CA LEU A 78 4.93 -13.34 0.40
C LEU A 78 6.08 -12.98 1.33
N LEU A 79 5.78 -12.48 2.52
CA LEU A 79 6.79 -12.12 3.53
C LEU A 79 6.97 -13.18 4.61
N ASP A 80 6.15 -14.24 4.60
CA ASP A 80 6.19 -15.35 5.57
C ASP A 80 6.10 -14.85 7.03
N ILE A 81 5.32 -13.79 7.22
CA ILE A 81 5.09 -13.12 8.50
C ILE A 81 3.76 -13.57 9.11
N GLU A 82 3.65 -13.47 10.43
CA GLU A 82 2.44 -13.84 11.15
C GLU A 82 1.26 -12.96 10.73
N TRP A 83 0.04 -13.51 10.68
CA TRP A 83 -1.16 -12.81 10.22
C TRP A 83 -1.45 -11.52 10.99
N GLN A 84 -1.09 -11.49 12.28
CA GLN A 84 -1.26 -10.31 13.14
C GLN A 84 -0.29 -9.19 12.74
N GLU A 85 0.97 -9.52 12.48
CA GLU A 85 1.98 -8.56 12.04
C GLU A 85 1.68 -8.04 10.63
N ALA A 86 1.27 -8.93 9.72
CA ALA A 86 0.81 -8.56 8.39
C ALA A 86 -0.35 -7.56 8.43
N ALA A 87 -1.30 -7.75 9.35
CA ALA A 87 -2.44 -6.84 9.51
C ALA A 87 -2.01 -5.46 10.01
N VAL A 88 -1.12 -5.38 11.01
CA VAL A 88 -0.61 -4.10 11.54
C VAL A 88 0.15 -3.35 10.45
N VAL A 89 1.05 -4.02 9.74
CA VAL A 89 1.84 -3.41 8.68
C VAL A 89 0.95 -2.95 7.53
N ALA A 90 -0.07 -3.73 7.18
CA ALA A 90 -1.06 -3.34 6.18
C ALA A 90 -1.83 -2.09 6.57
N LEU A 91 -2.23 -1.99 7.83
CA LEU A 91 -2.97 -0.85 8.33
C LEU A 91 -2.09 0.42 8.36
N VAL A 92 -0.84 0.31 8.80
CA VAL A 92 0.11 1.42 8.80
C VAL A 92 0.45 1.87 7.39
N THR A 93 0.78 0.95 6.48
CA THR A 93 1.10 1.30 5.08
C THR A 93 -0.10 1.89 4.34
N THR A 94 -1.31 1.40 4.61
CA THR A 94 -2.55 2.00 4.09
C THR A 94 -2.75 3.41 4.66
N GLY A 95 -2.51 3.62 5.95
CA GLY A 95 -2.58 4.94 6.59
C GLY A 95 -1.60 5.93 5.97
N VAL A 96 -0.34 5.51 5.76
CA VAL A 96 0.69 6.34 5.08
C VAL A 96 0.28 6.66 3.65
N ARG A 97 -0.22 5.67 2.88
CA ARG A 97 -0.73 5.90 1.52
C ARG A 97 -1.88 6.91 1.49
N ILE A 98 -2.81 6.84 2.45
CA ILE A 98 -3.92 7.80 2.54
C ILE A 98 -3.40 9.20 2.88
N ALA A 99 -2.52 9.32 3.88
CA ALA A 99 -1.94 10.62 4.28
C ALA A 99 -1.20 11.29 3.12
N ILE A 100 -0.42 10.53 2.36
CA ILE A 100 0.30 11.01 1.19
C ILE A 100 -0.65 11.32 0.03
N GLY A 101 -1.67 10.49 -0.20
CA GLY A 101 -2.70 10.76 -1.20
C GLY A 101 -3.44 12.07 -0.94
N ILE A 102 -3.78 12.36 0.33
CA ILE A 102 -4.38 13.63 0.73
C ILE A 102 -3.38 14.78 0.54
N GLY A 103 -2.12 14.61 0.96
CA GLY A 103 -1.08 15.61 0.77
C GLY A 103 -0.84 15.96 -0.70
N LEU A 104 -0.79 14.96 -1.59
CA LEU A 104 -0.68 15.13 -3.03
C LEU A 104 -1.90 15.84 -3.62
N ALA A 105 -3.11 15.48 -3.18
CA ALA A 105 -4.33 16.15 -3.64
C ALA A 105 -4.35 17.64 -3.28
N ILE A 106 -3.88 18.00 -2.07
CA ILE A 106 -3.74 19.39 -1.62
C ILE A 106 -2.65 20.12 -2.42
N LEU A 107 -1.53 19.46 -2.69
CA LEU A 107 -0.42 20.09 -3.41
C LEU A 107 -0.78 20.32 -4.89
N ILE A 108 -1.51 19.39 -5.50
CA ILE A 108 -2.07 19.54 -6.85
C ILE A 108 -3.09 20.68 -6.88
N SER A 109 -4.00 20.77 -5.91
CA SER A 109 -4.97 21.88 -5.86
C SER A 109 -4.30 23.24 -5.60
N ALA A 110 -3.17 23.26 -4.89
CA ALA A 110 -2.38 24.48 -4.67
C ALA A 110 -1.56 24.91 -5.90
N VAL A 111 -1.13 23.98 -6.76
CA VAL A 111 -0.39 24.29 -8.00
C VAL A 111 -1.31 24.67 -9.18
N THR A 112 -2.59 24.31 -9.11
CA THR A 112 -3.56 24.57 -10.19
C THR A 112 -4.31 25.91 -10.02
N ASN A 113 -4.13 26.61 -8.89
CA ASN A 113 -4.61 27.99 -8.65
C ASN A 113 -3.50 29.00 -8.92
#